data_AF-A0A351SMM1-F1
#
_entry.id   AF-A0A351SMM1-F1
#
_cell.length_a   1.000
_cell.length_b   1.000
_cell.length_c   1.000
_cell.angle_alpha   90.00
_cell.angle_beta   90.00
_cell.angle_gamma   90.00
#
_symmetry.space_group_name_H-M   'P 1'
#
loop_
_entity.id
_entity.type
_entity.pdbx_description
1 polymer ?
#
loop_
_entity_poly.entity_id
_entity_poly.type
_entity_poly.pdbx_seq_one_letter_code
_entity_poly.pdbx_strand_id
1 'polypeptide(L)'
;MFNFFKKKYIDESLEDQLLDLSKEHPMLSSLAKNGKSCDCINEDISNLGHDINNPVPVNGIIGEMKYLNRLLCKCGTGLIYHRLGSIEVQDIEEVVDVYETVCAEGKHWDVLYLHMYHPRRSSLCPVGYSFNDFHPIFSKHPIGYGTHNFDKDFPFGVDEFMASFIGGTLGEKFAKKLTDIVSNRNNFIRPKQQEDKIKLIFPQNN
;
A
#
# COMPACT_ATOMS: atom_id res chain seq x y z
N MET A 1 -21.81 4.84 -28.83
CA MET A 1 -20.64 4.00 -29.11
C MET A 1 -20.32 3.22 -27.86
N PHE A 2 -20.55 1.91 -27.87
CA PHE A 2 -20.27 1.05 -26.72
C PHE A 2 -18.77 0.74 -26.67
N ASN A 3 -18.11 1.16 -25.59
CA ASN A 3 -16.72 0.81 -25.31
C ASN A 3 -16.71 -0.59 -24.65
N PHE A 4 -16.88 -1.64 -25.46
CA PHE A 4 -16.69 -3.01 -25.01
C PHE A 4 -15.18 -3.31 -24.93
N PHE A 5 -14.77 -3.97 -23.85
CA PHE A 5 -13.39 -4.29 -23.43
C PHE A 5 -12.66 -3.18 -22.65
N LYS A 6 -13.10 -2.93 -21.40
CA LYS A 6 -12.12 -2.55 -20.37
C LYS A 6 -11.07 -3.67 -20.32
N LYS A 7 -9.82 -3.33 -20.64
CA LYS A 7 -8.69 -4.27 -20.57
C LYS A 7 -8.66 -4.85 -19.15
N LYS A 8 -8.77 -6.17 -19.01
CA LYS A 8 -8.66 -6.82 -17.70
C LYS A 8 -7.27 -6.49 -17.16
N TYR A 9 -7.20 -5.90 -15.96
CA TYR A 9 -5.92 -5.68 -15.28
C TYR A 9 -5.19 -7.02 -15.13
N ILE A 10 -3.91 -7.05 -15.49
CA ILE A 10 -3.04 -8.23 -15.37
C ILE A 10 -1.96 -7.86 -14.37
N ASP A 11 -1.91 -8.57 -13.26
CA ASP A 11 -0.81 -8.46 -12.29
C ASP A 11 0.43 -9.24 -12.78
N GLU A 12 1.55 -9.08 -12.08
CA GLU A 12 2.72 -9.92 -12.23
C GLU A 12 2.39 -11.41 -12.06
N SER A 13 3.16 -12.25 -12.75
CA SER A 13 3.04 -13.69 -12.64
C SER A 13 3.29 -14.17 -11.20
N LEU A 14 2.75 -15.34 -10.84
CA LEU A 14 3.06 -15.95 -9.54
C LEU A 14 4.57 -16.15 -9.36
N GLU A 15 5.28 -16.53 -10.42
CA GLU A 15 6.74 -16.70 -10.40
C GLU A 15 7.46 -15.39 -10.02
N ASP A 16 7.10 -14.27 -10.63
CA ASP A 16 7.65 -12.95 -10.31
C ASP A 16 7.36 -12.57 -8.84
N GLN A 17 6.15 -12.87 -8.34
CA GLN A 17 5.78 -12.60 -6.94
C GLN A 17 6.55 -13.49 -5.95
N LEU A 18 6.82 -14.75 -6.29
CA LEU A 18 7.66 -15.63 -5.48
C LEU A 18 9.14 -15.21 -5.52
N LEU A 19 9.59 -14.63 -6.64
CA LEU A 19 10.93 -14.04 -6.75
C LEU A 19 11.07 -12.83 -5.81
N ASP A 20 10.05 -11.99 -5.66
CA ASP A 20 10.07 -10.92 -4.65
C ASP A 20 10.24 -11.48 -3.23
N LEU A 21 9.47 -12.52 -2.87
CA LEU A 21 9.63 -13.17 -1.56
C LEU A 21 11.02 -13.77 -1.34
N SER A 22 11.75 -14.14 -2.39
CA SER A 22 13.12 -14.66 -2.25
C SER A 22 14.15 -13.58 -1.89
N LYS A 23 13.81 -12.29 -2.08
CA LYS A 23 14.64 -11.14 -1.70
C LYS A 23 14.43 -10.72 -0.25
N GLU A 24 13.35 -11.19 0.38
CA GLU A 24 12.99 -10.91 1.77
C GLU A 24 13.77 -11.79 2.75
N HIS A 25 13.70 -11.45 4.04
CA HIS A 25 14.29 -12.28 5.10
C HIS A 25 13.75 -13.72 5.04
N PRO A 26 14.60 -14.77 5.20
CA PRO A 26 14.18 -16.17 5.01
C PRO A 26 12.97 -16.61 5.83
N MET A 27 12.85 -16.12 7.07
CA MET A 27 11.71 -16.43 7.94
C MET A 27 10.40 -15.86 7.37
N LEU A 28 10.40 -14.59 6.94
CA LEU A 28 9.24 -13.95 6.30
C LEU A 28 8.88 -14.66 4.99
N SER A 29 9.89 -14.96 4.17
CA SER A 29 9.72 -15.70 2.91
C SER A 29 9.04 -17.05 3.14
N SER A 30 9.45 -17.78 4.17
CA SER A 30 8.87 -19.09 4.53
C SER A 30 7.42 -18.97 5.01
N LEU A 31 7.13 -18.01 5.90
CA LEU A 31 5.77 -17.79 6.40
C LEU A 31 4.84 -17.43 5.23
N ALA A 32 5.23 -16.45 4.42
CA ALA A 32 4.44 -16.01 3.28
C ALA A 32 4.16 -17.13 2.27
N LYS A 33 5.17 -17.96 1.95
CA LYS A 33 5.00 -19.11 1.03
C LYS A 33 4.06 -20.18 1.56
N ASN A 34 3.99 -20.35 2.88
CA ASN A 34 3.12 -21.32 3.54
C ASN A 34 1.71 -20.77 3.84
N GLY A 35 1.51 -19.46 3.72
CA GLY A 35 0.23 -18.82 3.91
C GLY A 35 -0.81 -19.16 2.84
N LYS A 36 -2.06 -18.78 3.11
CA LYS A 36 -3.20 -19.07 2.21
C LYS A 36 -3.11 -18.25 0.92
N SER A 37 -3.10 -18.87 -0.25
CA SER A 37 -3.23 -18.14 -1.53
C SER A 37 -4.68 -17.69 -1.73
N CYS A 38 -5.01 -16.43 -1.40
CA CYS A 38 -6.35 -15.89 -1.47
C CYS A 38 -6.37 -14.39 -1.82
N ASP A 39 -7.52 -13.89 -2.26
CA ASP A 39 -7.75 -12.46 -2.49
C ASP A 39 -8.41 -11.76 -1.30
N CYS A 40 -9.04 -12.54 -0.42
CA CYS A 40 -9.78 -12.10 0.76
C CYS A 40 -9.66 -13.18 1.83
N ILE A 41 -9.42 -12.79 3.09
CA ILE A 41 -9.26 -13.73 4.21
C ILE A 41 -10.63 -14.30 4.60
N ASN A 42 -11.64 -13.42 4.71
CA ASN A 42 -13.00 -13.76 5.18
C ASN A 42 -14.05 -13.88 4.07
N GLU A 43 -13.63 -13.95 2.80
CA GLU A 43 -14.47 -14.04 1.59
C GLU A 43 -15.42 -12.84 1.33
N ASP A 44 -15.66 -11.97 2.32
CA ASP A 44 -16.39 -10.71 2.16
C ASP A 44 -15.50 -9.61 1.56
N ILE A 45 -15.78 -9.23 0.31
CA ILE A 45 -15.00 -8.20 -0.40
C ILE A 45 -15.37 -6.78 0.07
N SER A 46 -16.54 -6.59 0.70
CA SER A 46 -17.10 -5.26 0.99
C SER A 46 -16.24 -4.44 1.95
N ASN A 47 -15.48 -5.11 2.84
CA ASN A 47 -14.60 -4.48 3.82
C ASN A 47 -13.12 -4.84 3.62
N LEU A 48 -12.74 -5.39 2.45
CA LEU A 48 -11.37 -5.79 2.15
C LEU A 48 -10.41 -4.61 2.36
N GLY A 49 -9.42 -4.78 3.24
CA GLY A 49 -8.43 -3.75 3.56
C GLY A 49 -8.94 -2.61 4.45
N HIS A 50 -10.23 -2.54 4.76
CA HIS A 50 -10.84 -1.51 5.61
C HIS A 50 -11.21 -2.00 7.00
N ASP A 51 -11.22 -3.31 7.21
CA ASP A 51 -11.42 -3.97 8.50
C ASP A 51 -10.11 -4.65 8.93
N ILE A 52 -9.76 -4.52 10.22
CA ILE A 52 -8.61 -5.19 10.83
C ILE A 52 -8.68 -6.71 10.71
N ASN A 53 -9.89 -7.28 10.66
CA ASN A 53 -10.11 -8.71 10.52
C ASN A 53 -10.14 -9.16 9.06
N ASN A 54 -10.13 -8.22 8.11
CA ASN A 54 -10.12 -8.51 6.68
C ASN A 54 -9.05 -7.68 5.95
N PRO A 55 -7.78 -7.75 6.38
CA PRO A 55 -6.69 -7.07 5.70
C PRO A 55 -6.48 -7.62 4.29
N VAL A 56 -5.84 -6.84 3.43
CA VAL A 56 -5.50 -7.27 2.08
C VAL A 56 -4.37 -8.31 2.13
N PRO A 57 -4.57 -9.53 1.60
CA PRO A 57 -3.50 -10.51 1.45
C PRO A 57 -2.42 -10.03 0.47
N VAL A 58 -1.16 -9.99 0.90
CA VAL A 58 0.01 -9.60 0.08
C VAL A 58 1.26 -10.42 0.36
N ASN A 59 2.23 -10.36 -0.55
CA ASN A 59 3.45 -11.19 -0.52
C ASN A 59 4.67 -10.43 0.01
N GLY A 60 4.82 -10.35 1.33
CA GLY A 60 5.95 -9.66 1.97
C GLY A 60 5.92 -8.13 1.82
N ILE A 61 7.00 -7.48 2.27
CA ILE A 61 7.13 -6.02 2.31
C ILE A 61 7.13 -5.43 0.89
N ILE A 62 7.88 -6.03 -0.03
CA ILE A 62 7.85 -5.64 -1.45
C ILE A 62 6.43 -5.77 -2.02
N GLY A 63 5.70 -6.80 -1.59
CA GLY A 63 4.33 -7.04 -2.00
C GLY A 63 3.36 -5.95 -1.55
N GLU A 64 3.48 -5.48 -0.32
CA GLU A 64 2.70 -4.36 0.21
C GLU A 64 2.93 -3.08 -0.61
N MET A 65 4.19 -2.72 -0.82
CA MET A 65 4.56 -1.52 -1.58
C MET A 65 4.03 -1.60 -3.02
N LYS A 66 4.23 -2.74 -3.70
CA LYS A 66 3.69 -2.97 -5.05
C LYS A 66 2.17 -2.94 -5.08
N TYR A 67 1.49 -3.44 -4.03
CA TYR A 67 0.04 -3.37 -3.91
C TYR A 67 -0.47 -1.93 -3.81
N LEU A 68 0.11 -1.13 -2.91
CA LEU A 68 -0.28 0.26 -2.71
C LEU A 68 0.03 1.14 -3.92
N ASN A 69 1.19 0.93 -4.57
CA ASN A 69 1.64 1.71 -5.73
C ASN A 69 0.70 1.63 -6.95
N ARG A 70 -0.14 0.60 -7.05
CA ARG A 70 -1.11 0.43 -8.14
C ARG A 70 -2.52 0.86 -7.78
N LEU A 71 -2.80 1.19 -6.53
CA LEU A 71 -4.12 1.68 -6.16
C LEU A 71 -4.32 3.12 -6.66
N LEU A 72 -5.49 3.36 -7.22
CA LEU A 72 -6.01 4.69 -7.53
C LEU A 72 -7.17 4.99 -6.59
N CYS A 73 -7.16 6.20 -6.00
CA CYS A 73 -8.28 6.73 -5.22
C CYS A 73 -9.57 6.81 -6.06
N LYS A 74 -10.68 7.14 -5.40
CA LYS A 74 -11.95 7.56 -6.05
C LYS A 74 -11.77 8.69 -7.08
N CYS A 75 -10.76 9.52 -6.88
CA CYS A 75 -10.37 10.61 -7.77
C CYS A 75 -9.52 10.18 -8.99
N GLY A 76 -9.18 8.90 -9.12
CA GLY A 76 -8.38 8.36 -10.22
C GLY A 76 -6.87 8.62 -10.13
N THR A 77 -6.38 9.22 -9.05
CA THR A 77 -4.95 9.46 -8.81
C THR A 77 -4.34 8.43 -7.86
N GLY A 78 -3.03 8.22 -7.99
CA GLY A 78 -2.27 7.31 -7.12
C GLY A 78 -2.21 7.79 -5.68
N LEU A 79 -1.78 6.89 -4.80
CA LEU A 79 -1.65 7.15 -3.37
C LEU A 79 -0.25 7.64 -3.01
N ILE A 80 -0.22 8.47 -1.98
CA ILE A 80 0.92 8.67 -1.09
C ILE A 80 0.65 7.87 0.18
N TYR A 81 1.64 7.15 0.71
CA TYR A 81 1.44 6.33 1.92
C TYR A 81 2.68 6.23 2.80
N HIS A 82 2.43 5.96 4.08
CA HIS A 82 3.46 5.56 5.04
C HIS A 82 2.93 4.42 5.92
N ARG A 83 3.81 3.70 6.59
CA ARG A 83 3.41 2.63 7.52
C ARG A 83 3.27 3.19 8.93
N LEU A 84 2.09 3.02 9.52
CA LEU A 84 1.82 3.41 10.90
C LEU A 84 2.40 2.43 11.92
N GLY A 85 2.46 1.14 11.57
CA GLY A 85 2.94 0.07 12.43
C GLY A 85 2.26 -1.26 12.10
N SER A 86 2.29 -2.19 13.06
CA SER A 86 1.56 -3.45 13.00
C SER A 86 0.70 -3.63 14.24
N ILE A 87 -0.36 -4.43 14.12
CA ILE A 87 -1.26 -4.80 15.20
C ILE A 87 -1.46 -6.32 15.24
N GLU A 88 -1.68 -6.85 16.44
CA GLU A 88 -2.18 -8.21 16.63
C GLU A 88 -3.71 -8.22 16.46
N VAL A 89 -4.23 -9.26 15.82
CA VAL A 89 -5.67 -9.42 15.58
C VAL A 89 -6.09 -10.81 16.06
N GLN A 90 -7.20 -10.89 16.80
CA GLN A 90 -7.58 -12.07 17.59
C GLN A 90 -7.61 -13.40 16.80
N ASP A 91 -7.95 -13.36 15.51
CA ASP A 91 -8.11 -14.55 14.66
C ASP A 91 -7.12 -14.58 13.48
N ILE A 92 -6.05 -13.78 13.53
CA ILE A 92 -4.95 -13.79 12.55
C ILE A 92 -3.66 -14.11 13.31
N GLU A 93 -2.98 -15.19 12.92
CA GLU A 93 -1.79 -15.68 13.62
C GLU A 93 -0.63 -14.68 13.55
N GLU A 94 -0.38 -14.10 12.39
CA GLU A 94 0.64 -13.08 12.21
C GLU A 94 0.08 -11.65 12.37
N VAL A 95 0.99 -10.69 12.57
CA VAL A 95 0.61 -9.28 12.71
C VAL A 95 0.08 -8.71 11.39
N VAL A 96 -0.81 -7.73 11.51
CA VAL A 96 -1.39 -6.98 10.38
C VAL A 96 -0.75 -5.61 10.31
N ASP A 97 -0.26 -5.23 9.14
CA ASP A 97 0.35 -3.94 8.90
C ASP A 97 -0.70 -2.89 8.58
N VAL A 98 -0.50 -1.70 9.13
CA VAL A 98 -1.43 -0.59 9.02
C VAL A 98 -0.77 0.55 8.28
N TYR A 99 -1.40 1.00 7.21
CA TYR A 99 -0.93 2.11 6.38
C TYR A 99 -1.92 3.26 6.44
N GLU A 100 -1.42 4.47 6.69
CA GLU A 100 -2.17 5.68 6.33
C GLU A 100 -1.85 6.05 4.88
N THR A 101 -2.90 6.42 4.16
CA THR A 101 -2.80 6.82 2.75
C THR A 101 -3.51 8.14 2.52
N VAL A 102 -3.01 8.90 1.55
CA VAL A 102 -3.68 10.07 0.99
C VAL A 102 -3.52 10.08 -0.52
N CYS A 103 -4.55 10.42 -1.28
CA CYS A 103 -4.38 10.56 -2.74
C CYS A 103 -3.43 11.72 -3.08
N ALA A 104 -2.82 11.69 -4.27
CA ALA A 104 -1.91 12.74 -4.72
C ALA A 104 -2.54 14.14 -4.85
N GLU A 105 -3.88 14.25 -4.79
CA GLU A 105 -4.59 15.53 -4.71
C GLU A 105 -4.86 16.02 -3.27
N GLY A 106 -4.53 15.21 -2.25
CA GLY A 106 -4.74 15.55 -0.84
C GLY A 106 -6.18 15.37 -0.32
N LYS A 107 -7.11 14.93 -1.18
CA LYS A 107 -8.57 14.92 -0.90
C LYS A 107 -9.10 13.66 -0.21
N HIS A 108 -8.49 12.51 -0.45
CA HIS A 108 -8.97 11.23 0.06
C HIS A 108 -7.93 10.61 0.96
N TRP A 109 -8.20 10.68 2.26
CA TRP A 109 -7.42 10.05 3.31
C TRP A 109 -8.07 8.73 3.69
N ASP A 110 -7.25 7.72 3.98
CA ASP A 110 -7.73 6.41 4.42
C ASP A 110 -6.70 5.71 5.31
N VAL A 111 -7.15 4.65 5.98
CA VAL A 111 -6.30 3.67 6.64
C VAL A 111 -6.58 2.30 6.03
N LEU A 112 -5.54 1.67 5.49
CA LEU A 112 -5.60 0.34 4.91
C LEU A 112 -4.83 -0.68 5.77
N TYR A 113 -5.40 -1.86 5.91
CA TYR A 113 -4.82 -3.00 6.59
C TYR A 113 -4.30 -4.02 5.57
N LEU A 114 -3.04 -4.41 5.67
CA LEU A 114 -2.39 -5.37 4.79
C LEU A 114 -1.81 -6.51 5.63
N HIS A 115 -1.90 -7.73 5.13
CA HIS A 115 -1.34 -8.92 5.76
C HIS A 115 -0.32 -9.53 4.80
N MET A 116 0.96 -9.42 5.14
CA MET A 116 2.06 -9.72 4.23
C MET A 116 2.48 -11.20 4.17
N TYR A 117 1.74 -12.08 4.86
CA TYR A 117 2.10 -13.47 5.05
C TYR A 117 1.38 -14.40 4.06
N HIS A 118 1.31 -13.98 2.78
CA HIS A 118 0.68 -14.76 1.71
C HIS A 118 1.61 -14.98 0.51
N PRO A 119 1.43 -16.05 -0.29
CA PRO A 119 2.34 -16.38 -1.38
C PRO A 119 2.18 -15.44 -2.59
N ARG A 120 1.09 -14.69 -2.65
CA ARG A 120 0.76 -13.72 -3.70
C ARG A 120 -0.05 -12.56 -3.13
N ARG A 121 -0.20 -11.51 -3.92
CA ARG A 121 -1.09 -10.37 -3.64
C ARG A 121 -2.50 -10.63 -4.09
N SER A 122 -3.43 -9.99 -3.40
CA SER A 122 -4.81 -9.87 -3.83
C SER A 122 -4.87 -9.17 -5.19
N SER A 123 -5.75 -9.70 -6.04
CA SER A 123 -6.16 -9.18 -7.33
C SER A 123 -7.47 -8.38 -7.23
N LEU A 124 -7.93 -8.11 -6.01
CA LEU A 124 -9.08 -7.28 -5.69
C LEU A 124 -8.61 -5.95 -5.08
N CYS A 125 -9.41 -4.90 -5.25
CA CYS A 125 -9.20 -3.59 -4.62
C CYS A 125 -10.13 -3.42 -3.41
N PRO A 126 -9.73 -2.66 -2.38
CA PRO A 126 -10.66 -2.19 -1.35
C PRO A 126 -11.77 -1.34 -1.99
N VAL A 127 -12.92 -1.27 -1.34
CA VAL A 127 -14.07 -0.51 -1.84
C VAL A 127 -13.70 0.97 -2.01
N GLY A 128 -13.98 1.53 -3.19
CA GLY A 128 -13.63 2.92 -3.50
C GLY A 128 -12.24 3.11 -4.10
N TYR A 129 -11.52 2.02 -4.37
CA TYR A 129 -10.29 2.03 -5.16
C TYR A 129 -10.46 1.32 -6.49
N SER A 130 -9.51 1.56 -7.39
CA SER A 130 -9.32 0.79 -8.61
C SER A 130 -7.83 0.58 -8.86
N PHE A 131 -7.45 -0.42 -9.64
CA PHE A 131 -6.07 -0.56 -10.08
C PHE A 131 -5.75 0.36 -11.26
N ASN A 132 -4.54 0.92 -11.24
CA ASN A 132 -3.92 1.52 -12.41
C ASN A 132 -3.61 0.46 -13.46
N ASP A 133 -3.51 0.88 -14.72
CA ASP A 133 -3.05 0.00 -15.79
C ASP A 133 -1.63 -0.52 -15.50
N PHE A 134 -1.42 -1.81 -15.77
CA PHE A 134 -0.11 -2.44 -15.56
C PHE A 134 0.95 -1.75 -16.44
N HIS A 135 1.99 -1.22 -15.80
CA HIS A 135 3.13 -0.65 -16.47
C HIS A 135 4.36 -1.55 -16.25
N PRO A 136 4.98 -2.13 -17.30
CA PRO A 136 6.04 -3.14 -17.16
C PRO A 136 7.24 -2.76 -16.30
N ILE A 137 7.52 -1.45 -16.16
CA ILE A 137 8.59 -0.93 -15.31
C ILE A 137 8.06 -0.61 -13.90
N PHE A 138 7.14 0.34 -13.76
CA PHE A 138 6.63 0.78 -12.45
C PHE A 138 5.81 -0.25 -11.69
N SER A 139 5.17 -1.21 -12.36
CA SER A 139 4.48 -2.31 -11.69
C SER A 139 5.43 -3.41 -11.22
N LYS A 140 6.63 -3.50 -11.82
CA LYS A 140 7.62 -4.54 -11.48
C LYS A 140 8.61 -4.17 -10.40
N HIS A 141 8.70 -2.88 -10.07
CA HIS A 141 9.54 -2.38 -9.01
C HIS A 141 8.68 -1.76 -7.91
N PRO A 142 9.06 -1.86 -6.63
CA PRO A 142 8.35 -1.20 -5.52
C PRO A 142 8.62 0.32 -5.50
N ILE A 143 8.57 0.97 -6.66
CA ILE A 143 8.86 2.40 -6.82
C ILE A 143 7.53 3.13 -6.99
N GLY A 144 7.17 3.93 -5.98
CA GLY A 144 5.98 4.78 -5.97
C GLY A 144 6.14 5.86 -4.89
N TYR A 145 5.07 6.61 -4.63
CA TYR A 145 5.10 7.69 -3.63
C TYR A 145 4.77 7.16 -2.25
N GLY A 146 5.64 6.34 -1.67
CA GLY A 146 5.38 5.85 -0.32
C GLY A 146 6.56 5.16 0.33
N THR A 147 6.38 4.82 1.60
CA THR A 147 7.42 4.23 2.43
C THR A 147 6.83 3.19 3.37
N HIS A 148 7.61 2.14 3.65
CA HIS A 148 7.32 1.18 4.71
C HIS A 148 7.76 1.68 6.10
N ASN A 149 8.28 2.92 6.18
CA ASN A 149 8.64 3.56 7.44
C ASN A 149 7.52 4.47 7.93
N PHE A 150 7.55 4.78 9.23
CA PHE A 150 6.69 5.80 9.81
C PHE A 150 7.23 7.19 9.50
N ASP A 151 6.36 8.07 8.99
CA ASP A 151 6.64 9.49 8.77
C ASP A 151 5.77 10.35 9.70
N LYS A 152 6.42 11.09 10.60
CA LYS A 152 5.76 11.97 11.56
C LYS A 152 5.14 13.23 10.93
N ASP A 153 5.65 13.68 9.78
CA ASP A 153 5.15 14.85 9.05
C ASP A 153 4.43 14.42 7.77
N PHE A 154 3.82 13.23 7.77
CA PHE A 154 3.16 12.67 6.59
C PHE A 154 2.14 13.62 5.98
N PRO A 155 2.14 13.82 4.63
CA PRO A 155 2.95 13.15 3.61
C PRO A 155 4.29 13.84 3.27
N PHE A 156 4.70 14.85 4.03
CA PHE A 156 5.76 15.78 3.65
C PHE A 156 7.19 15.28 3.89
N GLY A 157 7.38 14.22 4.68
CA GLY A 157 8.70 13.59 4.90
C GLY A 157 8.94 12.32 4.09
N VAL A 158 7.94 11.86 3.32
CA VAL A 158 8.02 10.63 2.52
C VAL A 158 9.12 10.71 1.44
N ASP A 159 9.44 11.91 0.96
CA ASP A 159 10.46 12.13 -0.06
C ASP A 159 11.87 11.74 0.40
N GLU A 160 12.23 11.99 1.66
CA GLU A 160 13.50 11.57 2.25
C GLU A 160 13.63 10.03 2.28
N PHE A 161 12.61 9.33 2.77
CA PHE A 161 12.60 7.87 2.81
C PHE A 161 12.66 7.27 1.41
N MET A 162 11.91 7.83 0.47
CA MET A 162 11.88 7.39 -0.91
C MET A 162 13.22 7.63 -1.62
N ALA A 163 13.86 8.78 -1.40
CA ALA A 163 15.19 9.08 -1.94
C ALA A 163 16.22 8.05 -1.46
N SER A 164 16.19 7.75 -0.16
CA SER A 164 17.09 6.76 0.46
C SER A 164 16.85 5.35 -0.08
N PHE A 165 15.59 4.93 -0.21
CA PHE A 165 15.22 3.59 -0.68
C PHE A 165 15.57 3.37 -2.16
N ILE A 166 15.25 4.33 -3.04
CA ILE A 166 15.52 4.22 -4.48
C ILE A 166 17.00 4.44 -4.77
N GLY A 167 17.62 5.39 -4.08
CA GLY A 167 19.04 5.73 -4.20
C GLY A 167 19.40 6.50 -5.49
N GLY A 168 20.54 7.17 -5.41
CA GLY A 168 21.15 7.91 -6.52
C GLY A 168 20.25 8.97 -7.16
N THR A 169 20.58 9.33 -8.39
CA THR A 169 19.88 10.42 -9.12
C THR A 169 18.42 10.07 -9.45
N LEU A 170 18.06 8.79 -9.49
CA LEU A 170 16.67 8.37 -9.67
C LEU A 170 15.84 8.67 -8.43
N GLY A 171 16.37 8.32 -7.25
CA GLY A 171 15.73 8.63 -5.97
C GLY A 171 15.52 10.13 -5.79
N GLU A 172 16.55 10.95 -6.07
CA GLU A 172 16.46 12.42 -6.03
C GLU A 172 15.35 12.99 -6.94
N LYS A 173 15.21 12.44 -8.16
CA LYS A 173 14.16 12.87 -9.09
C LYS A 173 12.76 12.53 -8.59
N PHE A 174 12.60 11.33 -8.04
CA PHE A 174 11.33 10.91 -7.46
C PHE A 174 10.97 11.75 -6.24
N ALA A 175 11.93 11.97 -5.34
CA ALA A 175 11.79 12.82 -4.17
C ALA A 175 11.35 14.22 -4.56
N LYS A 176 12.07 14.87 -5.47
CA LYS A 176 11.69 16.18 -5.99
C LYS A 176 10.27 16.19 -6.55
N LYS A 177 9.88 15.18 -7.33
CA LYS A 177 8.52 15.09 -7.89
C LYS A 177 7.47 14.96 -6.78
N LEU A 178 7.75 14.22 -5.71
CA LEU A 178 6.86 14.14 -4.56
C LEU A 178 6.78 15.48 -3.83
N THR A 179 7.91 16.15 -3.57
CA THR A 179 7.95 17.50 -2.99
C THR A 179 7.11 18.47 -3.81
N ASP A 180 7.18 18.41 -5.15
CA ASP A 180 6.37 19.24 -6.04
C ASP A 180 4.86 18.90 -5.91
N ILE A 181 4.48 17.62 -5.79
CA ILE A 181 3.09 17.16 -5.57
C ILE A 181 2.54 17.70 -4.24
N VAL A 182 3.32 17.60 -3.15
CA VAL A 182 2.88 18.00 -1.80
C VAL A 182 3.19 19.45 -1.44
N SER A 183 3.72 20.23 -2.40
CA SER A 183 4.20 21.60 -2.19
C SER A 183 3.15 22.53 -1.56
N ASN A 184 1.88 22.40 -1.97
CA ASN A 184 0.79 23.11 -1.34
C ASN A 184 0.23 22.32 -0.15
N ARG A 185 0.84 22.49 1.03
CA ARG A 185 0.42 21.81 2.28
C ARG A 185 -1.07 21.99 2.62
N ASN A 186 -1.70 23.10 2.20
CA ASN A 186 -3.13 23.35 2.44
C ASN A 186 -4.06 22.36 1.71
N ASN A 187 -3.56 21.65 0.69
CA ASN A 187 -4.32 20.58 0.04
C ASN A 187 -4.28 19.28 0.86
N PHE A 188 -3.32 19.12 1.76
CA PHE A 188 -3.05 17.90 2.52
C PHE A 188 -3.38 18.10 4.01
N ILE A 189 -4.62 18.51 4.28
CA ILE A 189 -5.12 18.65 5.65
C ILE A 189 -5.75 17.32 6.05
N ARG A 190 -5.12 16.62 7.01
CA ARG A 190 -5.65 15.38 7.56
C ARG A 190 -7.02 15.63 8.21
N PRO A 191 -8.09 14.93 7.80
CA PRO A 191 -9.40 15.09 8.42
C PRO A 191 -9.41 14.65 9.88
N LYS A 192 -10.21 15.29 10.72
CA LYS A 192 -10.29 14.96 12.15
C LYS A 192 -10.65 13.48 12.40
N GLN A 193 -11.59 12.95 11.62
CA GLN A 193 -11.99 11.54 11.67
C GLN A 193 -10.82 10.58 11.37
N GLN A 194 -9.92 10.97 10.46
CA GLN A 194 -8.73 10.19 10.14
C GLN A 194 -7.75 10.17 11.33
N GLU A 195 -7.49 11.33 11.96
CA GLU A 195 -6.67 11.39 13.18
C GLU A 195 -7.24 10.52 14.30
N ASP A 196 -8.55 10.60 14.52
CA ASP A 196 -9.20 9.86 15.60
C ASP A 196 -9.17 8.36 15.35
N LYS A 197 -9.32 7.92 14.08
CA LYS A 197 -9.13 6.52 13.67
C LYS A 197 -7.70 6.05 13.98
N ILE A 198 -6.68 6.84 13.63
CA ILE A 198 -5.27 6.48 13.88
C ILE A 198 -5.00 6.40 15.38
N LYS A 199 -5.49 7.36 16.17
CA LYS A 199 -5.33 7.36 17.64
C LYS A 199 -5.99 6.17 18.31
N LEU A 200 -7.11 5.69 17.77
CA LEU A 200 -7.77 4.48 18.26
C LEU A 200 -6.91 3.23 18.02
N ILE A 201 -6.23 3.14 16.86
CA ILE A 201 -5.38 2.01 16.50
C ILE A 201 -4.03 2.08 17.24
N PHE A 202 -3.41 3.26 17.29
CA PHE A 202 -2.11 3.52 17.90
C PHE A 202 -2.18 4.67 18.91
N PRO A 203 -2.58 4.40 20.17
CA PRO A 203 -2.74 5.44 21.19
C PRO A 203 -1.44 6.17 21.57
N GLN A 204 -0.29 5.57 21.30
CA GLN A 204 1.04 6.03 21.76
C GLN A 204 1.84 6.82 20.71
N ASN A 205 1.35 7.00 19.47
CA ASN A 205 2.10 7.61 18.36
C ASN A 205 1.98 9.16 18.29
N ASN A 206 1.96 9.87 19.43
CA ASN A 206 1.99 11.35 19.47
C ASN A 206 3.41 11.89 19.60
#